data_AF-A0A924EMQ7-F1
#
_entry.id   AF-A0A924EMQ7-F1
#
_cell.length_a   1.000
_cell.length_b   1.000
_cell.length_c   1.000
_cell.angle_alpha   90.00
_cell.angle_beta   90.00
_cell.angle_gamma   90.00
#
_symmetry.space_group_name_H-M   'P 1'
#
loop_
_entity.id
_entity.type
_entity.pdbx_description
1 polymer ?
#
loop_
_entity_poly.entity_id
_entity_poly.type
_entity_poly.pdbx_seq_one_letter_code
_entity_poly.pdbx_strand_id
1 'polypeptide(L)'
;KWGKPLSSLLGAYDAQMKLGLAAIGGKDSMSGTYQNINVPPTLISFACANGIIDTIISPEFKQAGNFIYHFNAKSDEKGLPKYDQLIEIFDFIHANISSKKIVSVKTIKDGGVAVAMAKMSFGNFLGAEINFDNELLLSKNIGGFLIESTEKLDTDLLQLIGEVKIKSTLKINDLEFDVKKLLEVNISTFESVFPTIEKEKIIVSFDDQLQGIDQKSINIITHKIGTPQVFAPVFPGTNCEYETQNAFRKEGAKVESLPFVNLSHKSMEESIENWVKKIKQSQILVFSGGFSAGDEPDGSAKFMVNVLKNSMMKDAVHEFLEKDGLLLGICNGFQALVKSGLLPFGEIKNLDENAPTLAHNAIGRHISQMVNVKVVNDKSPWLKGMKEKIYTIPVSHGEGRFMASANVIEQLYKNGQIATQYVDFEGVIAHGMPYNPNQSLFGIEGVTSESGKIYGRMGHTERYSEGLFKNIPDANYHNIFKNGIDYFK
;
A
#
# COMPACT_ATOMS: atom_id res chain seq x y z
N LYS A 1 -22.56 33.20 -18.61
CA LYS A 1 -21.60 32.10 -18.31
C LYS A 1 -21.09 32.15 -16.85
N TRP A 2 -20.70 33.33 -16.35
CA TRP A 2 -19.97 33.48 -15.07
C TRP A 2 -20.81 33.61 -13.79
N GLY A 3 -22.13 33.78 -13.88
CA GLY A 3 -22.99 33.96 -12.70
C GLY A 3 -22.90 32.81 -11.69
N LYS A 4 -23.05 31.56 -12.15
CA LYS A 4 -22.97 30.37 -11.28
C LYS A 4 -21.60 30.21 -10.61
N PRO A 5 -20.47 30.26 -11.34
CA PRO A 5 -19.14 30.26 -10.71
C PRO A 5 -18.95 31.35 -9.66
N LEU A 6 -19.37 32.59 -9.95
CA LEU A 6 -19.27 33.70 -9.00
C LEU A 6 -20.11 33.44 -7.75
N SER A 7 -21.35 32.96 -7.89
CA SER A 7 -22.19 32.58 -6.76
C SER A 7 -21.57 31.46 -5.92
N SER A 8 -20.97 30.44 -6.55
CA SER A 8 -20.25 29.39 -5.83
C SER A 8 -19.05 29.93 -5.05
N LEU A 9 -18.29 30.86 -5.64
CA LEU A 9 -17.15 31.50 -4.98
C LEU A 9 -17.58 32.37 -3.79
N LEU A 10 -18.68 33.13 -3.93
CA LEU A 10 -19.26 33.90 -2.84
C LEU A 10 -19.75 33.00 -1.70
N GLY A 11 -20.37 31.86 -2.01
CA GLY A 11 -20.74 30.85 -1.01
C GLY A 11 -19.53 30.23 -0.32
N ALA A 12 -18.44 29.97 -1.05
CA ALA A 12 -17.18 29.48 -0.46
C ALA A 12 -16.54 30.53 0.46
N TYR A 13 -16.58 31.80 0.07
CA TYR A 13 -16.11 32.91 0.89
C TYR A 13 -16.96 33.08 2.16
N ASP A 14 -18.30 33.01 2.05
CA ASP A 14 -19.20 33.03 3.20
C ASP A 14 -18.87 31.88 4.18
N ALA A 15 -18.71 30.65 3.68
CA ALA A 15 -18.32 29.51 4.49
C ALA A 15 -16.96 29.71 5.17
N GLN A 16 -15.96 30.28 4.48
CA GLN A 16 -14.66 30.61 5.08
C GLN A 16 -14.81 31.59 6.24
N MET A 17 -15.54 32.69 6.03
CA MET A 17 -15.72 33.71 7.04
C MET A 17 -16.50 33.19 8.25
N LYS A 18 -17.53 32.36 8.02
CA LYS A 18 -18.38 31.81 9.08
C LYS A 18 -17.72 30.68 9.87
N LEU A 19 -16.88 29.87 9.23
CA LEU A 19 -16.15 28.78 9.88
C LEU A 19 -14.75 29.21 10.38
N GLY A 20 -14.35 30.47 10.18
CA GLY A 20 -13.03 30.96 10.57
C GLY A 20 -11.87 30.31 9.81
N LEU A 21 -12.10 29.92 8.55
CA LEU A 21 -11.12 29.20 7.72
C LEU A 21 -10.41 30.15 6.77
N ALA A 22 -9.09 29.99 6.64
CA ALA A 22 -8.28 30.74 5.69
C ALA A 22 -8.13 30.01 4.34
N ALA A 23 -8.20 30.75 3.24
CA ALA A 23 -7.78 30.26 1.93
C ALA A 23 -6.24 30.31 1.82
N ILE A 24 -5.60 29.14 1.76
CA ILE A 24 -4.13 29.03 1.65
C ILE A 24 -3.61 28.99 0.20
N GLY A 25 -4.52 28.94 -0.78
CA GLY A 25 -4.20 28.91 -2.20
C GLY A 25 -5.44 28.69 -3.07
N GLY A 26 -5.31 28.90 -4.38
CA GLY A 26 -6.39 28.69 -5.34
C GLY A 26 -5.89 28.74 -6.78
N LYS A 27 -6.71 28.20 -7.69
CA LYS A 27 -6.50 28.24 -9.15
C LYS A 27 -7.84 28.31 -9.86
N ASP A 28 -7.92 29.08 -10.93
CA ASP A 28 -9.08 29.13 -11.81
C ASP A 28 -8.79 28.55 -13.20
N SER A 29 -9.85 28.11 -13.88
CA SER A 29 -9.82 27.71 -15.29
C SER A 29 -11.09 28.22 -15.98
N MET A 30 -10.94 29.36 -16.67
CA MET A 30 -12.06 30.16 -17.17
C MET A 30 -12.38 29.91 -18.66
N SER A 31 -11.87 28.84 -19.25
CA SER A 31 -12.04 28.53 -20.68
C SER A 31 -12.55 27.11 -20.96
N GLY A 32 -13.28 26.51 -20.02
CA GLY A 32 -13.86 25.16 -20.14
C GLY A 32 -14.95 25.04 -21.21
N THR A 33 -14.56 25.02 -22.48
CA THR A 33 -15.43 24.83 -23.65
C THR A 33 -14.71 24.02 -24.71
N TYR A 34 -15.41 23.07 -25.33
CA TYR A 34 -14.94 22.31 -26.49
C TYR A 34 -16.06 22.23 -27.52
N GLN A 35 -15.88 22.87 -28.68
CA GLN A 35 -16.93 23.04 -29.68
C GLN A 35 -18.23 23.60 -29.05
N ASN A 36 -19.33 22.87 -29.15
CA ASN A 36 -20.64 23.26 -28.61
C ASN A 36 -20.87 22.75 -27.17
N ILE A 37 -19.87 22.10 -26.55
CA ILE A 37 -19.96 21.52 -25.21
C ILE A 37 -19.30 22.47 -24.21
N ASN A 38 -20.02 22.77 -23.13
CA ASN A 38 -19.52 23.58 -22.03
C ASN A 38 -19.26 22.69 -20.82
N VAL A 39 -18.13 22.90 -20.15
CA VAL A 39 -17.89 22.28 -18.84
C VAL A 39 -18.91 22.84 -17.84
N PRO A 40 -19.61 22.00 -17.06
CA PRO A 40 -20.49 22.49 -16.01
C PRO A 40 -19.72 23.38 -15.02
N PRO A 41 -20.29 24.52 -14.56
CA PRO A 41 -19.69 25.32 -13.49
C PRO A 41 -19.34 24.43 -12.30
N THR A 42 -18.04 24.36 -11.96
CA THR A 42 -17.52 23.45 -10.95
C THR A 42 -16.65 24.22 -9.98
N LEU A 43 -16.96 24.09 -8.69
CA LEU A 43 -16.10 24.51 -7.59
C LEU A 43 -15.53 23.26 -6.94
N ILE A 44 -14.21 23.20 -6.80
CA ILE A 44 -13.51 22.13 -6.08
C ILE A 44 -12.81 22.80 -4.90
N SER A 45 -13.04 22.27 -3.70
CA SER A 45 -12.39 22.73 -2.47
C SER A 45 -11.58 21.60 -1.86
N PHE A 46 -10.39 21.93 -1.39
CA PHE A 46 -9.50 21.04 -0.64
C PHE A 46 -9.31 21.64 0.75
N ALA A 47 -9.60 20.86 1.78
CA ALA A 47 -9.33 21.24 3.16
C ALA A 47 -8.07 20.54 3.65
N CYS A 48 -7.21 21.26 4.37
CA CYS A 48 -6.02 20.72 5.02
C CYS A 48 -6.04 21.17 6.49
N ALA A 49 -5.79 20.24 7.39
CA ALA A 49 -5.66 20.49 8.82
C ALA A 49 -4.55 19.59 9.38
N ASN A 50 -3.88 20.04 10.43
CA ASN A 50 -3.05 19.17 11.25
C ASN A 50 -3.94 18.32 12.17
N GLY A 51 -3.44 17.16 12.58
CA GLY A 51 -4.15 16.26 13.49
C GLY A 51 -3.19 15.35 14.21
N ILE A 52 -3.66 14.75 15.29
CA ILE A 52 -2.93 13.73 16.05
C ILE A 52 -3.39 12.38 15.54
N ILE A 53 -2.44 11.48 15.25
CA ILE A 53 -2.72 10.15 14.70
C ILE A 53 -3.78 9.39 15.53
N ASP A 54 -3.87 9.61 16.83
CA ASP A 54 -4.85 8.98 17.73
C ASP A 54 -6.29 9.47 17.59
N THR A 55 -6.51 10.65 17.04
CA THR A 55 -7.86 11.18 16.78
C THR A 55 -8.30 10.95 15.32
N ILE A 56 -7.50 10.23 14.53
CA ILE A 56 -7.87 9.87 13.16
C ILE A 56 -8.68 8.58 13.18
N ILE A 57 -9.89 8.64 12.63
CA ILE A 57 -10.81 7.51 12.48
C ILE A 57 -11.19 7.32 11.01
N SER A 58 -11.61 6.10 10.68
CA SER A 58 -12.11 5.73 9.35
C SER A 58 -13.62 5.41 9.42
N PRO A 59 -14.35 5.55 8.29
CA PRO A 59 -15.81 5.63 8.31
C PRO A 59 -16.53 4.28 8.33
N GLU A 60 -15.83 3.15 8.13
CA GLU A 60 -16.44 1.84 8.22
C GLU A 60 -16.88 1.51 9.64
N PHE A 61 -17.95 0.73 9.76
CA PHE A 61 -18.45 0.28 11.07
C PHE A 61 -17.37 -0.47 11.85
N LYS A 62 -17.33 -0.38 13.17
CA LYS A 62 -16.27 -0.96 13.98
C LYS A 62 -16.69 -2.21 14.72
N GLN A 63 -17.89 -2.19 15.33
CA GLN A 63 -18.29 -3.27 16.22
C GLN A 63 -19.81 -3.43 16.30
N ALA A 64 -20.27 -4.68 16.22
CA ALA A 64 -21.67 -5.01 16.44
C ALA A 64 -22.14 -4.62 17.85
N GLY A 65 -23.34 -4.08 17.97
CA GLY A 65 -23.91 -3.54 19.21
C GLY A 65 -23.60 -2.06 19.45
N ASN A 66 -22.70 -1.44 18.67
CA ASN A 66 -22.50 0.00 18.72
C ASN A 66 -23.75 0.75 18.21
N PHE A 67 -23.98 1.93 18.77
CA PHE A 67 -25.11 2.79 18.46
C PHE A 67 -24.86 3.61 17.20
N ILE A 68 -25.87 3.73 16.34
CA ILE A 68 -25.82 4.53 15.12
C ILE A 68 -26.67 5.78 15.30
N TYR A 69 -26.05 6.94 15.12
CA TYR A 69 -26.67 8.25 15.19
C TYR A 69 -26.69 8.94 13.84
N HIS A 70 -27.71 9.78 13.63
CA HIS A 70 -27.84 10.68 12.51
C HIS A 70 -27.77 12.14 12.98
N PHE A 71 -26.90 12.93 12.35
CA PHE A 71 -26.95 14.38 12.42
C PHE A 71 -27.59 14.92 11.13
N ASN A 72 -28.74 15.59 11.28
CA ASN A 72 -29.41 16.26 10.18
C ASN A 72 -28.93 17.72 10.09
N ALA A 73 -28.09 18.01 9.08
CA ALA A 73 -27.66 19.38 8.83
C ALA A 73 -28.82 20.23 8.28
N LYS A 74 -29.10 21.36 8.92
CA LYS A 74 -30.17 22.27 8.52
C LYS A 74 -29.63 23.42 7.68
N SER A 75 -30.47 23.87 6.75
CA SER A 75 -30.26 25.13 6.05
C SER A 75 -31.08 26.26 6.67
N ASP A 76 -30.65 27.49 6.47
CA ASP A 76 -31.44 28.70 6.74
C ASP A 76 -32.50 28.92 5.65
N GLU A 77 -33.27 30.00 5.79
CA GLU A 77 -34.33 30.38 4.85
C GLU A 77 -33.82 30.67 3.42
N LYS A 78 -32.52 30.93 3.27
CA LYS A 78 -31.84 31.19 2.00
C LYS A 78 -31.21 29.92 1.41
N GLY A 79 -31.35 28.77 2.08
CA GLY A 79 -30.76 27.51 1.68
C GLY A 79 -29.27 27.39 2.02
N LEU A 80 -28.70 28.33 2.78
CA LEU A 80 -27.31 28.27 3.24
C LEU A 80 -27.19 27.38 4.50
N PRO A 81 -26.05 26.75 4.76
CA PRO A 81 -25.87 25.96 5.97
C PRO A 81 -26.05 26.80 7.24
N LYS A 82 -26.69 26.22 8.27
CA LYS A 82 -26.69 26.83 9.61
C LYS A 82 -25.34 26.61 10.27
N TYR A 83 -24.41 27.55 10.07
CA TYR A 83 -23.01 27.41 10.50
C TYR A 83 -22.83 27.19 12.01
N ASP A 84 -23.62 27.86 12.86
CA ASP A 84 -23.50 27.68 14.31
C ASP A 84 -23.78 26.22 14.72
N GLN A 85 -24.79 25.59 14.10
CA GLN A 85 -25.11 24.17 14.31
C GLN A 85 -23.98 23.26 13.81
N LEU A 86 -23.33 23.62 12.69
CA LEU A 86 -22.21 22.86 12.14
C LEU A 86 -20.96 22.94 13.02
N ILE A 87 -20.64 24.12 13.54
CA ILE A 87 -19.50 24.32 14.44
C ILE A 87 -19.72 23.50 15.71
N GLU A 88 -20.91 23.61 16.31
CA GLU A 88 -21.27 22.87 17.51
C GLU A 88 -21.14 21.35 17.32
N ILE A 89 -21.64 20.79 16.22
CA ILE A 89 -21.50 19.35 15.97
C ILE A 89 -20.06 18.94 15.67
N PHE A 90 -19.26 19.77 14.99
CA PHE A 90 -17.85 19.44 14.74
C PHE A 90 -17.06 19.36 16.04
N ASP A 91 -17.25 20.31 16.94
CA ASP A 91 -16.62 20.31 18.27
C ASP A 91 -17.08 19.09 19.09
N PHE A 92 -18.38 18.80 19.08
CA PHE A 92 -18.94 17.62 19.75
C PHE A 92 -18.34 16.32 19.22
N ILE A 93 -18.32 16.13 17.89
CA ILE A 93 -17.74 14.95 17.25
C ILE A 93 -16.26 14.83 17.62
N HIS A 94 -15.49 15.92 17.52
CA HIS A 94 -14.06 15.90 17.82
C HIS A 94 -13.75 15.52 19.28
N ALA A 95 -14.49 16.08 20.23
CA ALA A 95 -14.36 15.75 21.66
C ALA A 95 -14.70 14.28 21.94
N ASN A 96 -15.73 13.74 21.29
CA ASN A 96 -16.16 12.36 21.46
C ASN A 96 -15.25 11.35 20.74
N ILE A 97 -14.61 11.73 19.63
CA ILE A 97 -13.53 10.95 19.01
C ILE A 97 -12.31 10.91 19.95
N SER A 98 -11.95 12.07 20.52
CA SER A 98 -10.80 12.17 21.42
C SER A 98 -10.97 11.32 22.68
N SER A 99 -12.20 11.22 23.19
CA SER A 99 -12.57 10.33 24.31
C SER A 99 -12.94 8.91 23.90
N LYS A 100 -12.76 8.54 22.62
CA LYS A 100 -13.03 7.19 22.06
C LYS A 100 -14.48 6.72 22.14
N LYS A 101 -15.41 7.64 22.36
CA LYS A 101 -16.85 7.39 22.37
C LYS A 101 -17.40 7.27 20.95
N ILE A 102 -16.95 8.12 20.04
CA ILE A 102 -17.24 8.03 18.60
C ILE A 102 -16.07 7.34 17.91
N VAL A 103 -16.38 6.29 17.14
CA VAL A 103 -15.36 5.40 16.54
C VAL A 103 -15.40 5.35 15.01
N SER A 104 -16.52 5.73 14.40
CA SER A 104 -16.61 5.96 12.95
C SER A 104 -17.59 7.08 12.64
N VAL A 105 -17.32 7.84 11.56
CA VAL A 105 -18.18 8.93 11.09
C VAL A 105 -18.19 8.93 9.56
N LYS A 106 -19.37 9.00 8.96
CA LYS A 106 -19.57 9.08 7.51
C LYS A 106 -20.40 10.32 7.15
N THR A 107 -19.87 11.15 6.25
CA THR A 107 -20.63 12.27 5.66
C THR A 107 -21.75 11.76 4.76
N ILE A 108 -22.91 12.40 4.82
CA ILE A 108 -24.03 12.14 3.91
C ILE A 108 -23.89 12.99 2.65
N LYS A 109 -24.06 12.36 1.49
CA LYS A 109 -23.92 12.98 0.16
C LYS A 109 -25.07 12.53 -0.74
N ASP A 110 -24.82 12.36 -2.03
CA ASP A 110 -25.79 11.81 -2.97
C ASP A 110 -26.17 10.37 -2.57
N GLY A 111 -27.46 10.06 -2.61
CA GLY A 111 -28.02 8.79 -2.15
C GLY A 111 -28.32 8.71 -0.65
N GLY A 112 -28.09 9.80 0.10
CA GLY A 112 -28.56 9.95 1.48
C GLY A 112 -27.97 8.96 2.50
N VAL A 113 -28.73 8.72 3.56
CA VAL A 113 -28.38 7.81 4.66
C VAL A 113 -28.18 6.39 4.14
N ALA A 114 -29.00 5.92 3.19
CA ALA A 114 -28.91 4.57 2.67
C ALA A 114 -27.53 4.27 2.03
N VAL A 115 -27.06 5.15 1.15
CA VAL A 115 -25.75 4.98 0.49
C VAL A 115 -24.60 5.20 1.47
N ALA A 116 -24.74 6.13 2.41
CA ALA A 116 -23.74 6.34 3.46
C ALA A 116 -23.57 5.05 4.29
N MET A 117 -24.66 4.50 4.81
CA MET A 117 -24.68 3.26 5.61
C MET A 117 -24.13 2.06 4.82
N ALA A 118 -24.51 1.91 3.55
CA ALA A 118 -23.96 0.85 2.70
C ALA A 118 -22.44 0.95 2.59
N LYS A 119 -21.91 2.15 2.35
CA LYS A 119 -20.46 2.39 2.26
C LYS A 119 -19.72 2.19 3.59
N MET A 120 -20.38 2.36 4.74
CA MET A 120 -19.78 2.02 6.04
C MET A 120 -19.64 0.51 6.25
N SER A 121 -20.35 -0.31 5.45
CA SER A 121 -20.45 -1.77 5.62
C SER A 121 -19.54 -2.56 4.67
N PHE A 122 -19.09 -1.97 3.57
CA PHE A 122 -18.40 -2.67 2.48
C PHE A 122 -17.04 -3.29 2.86
N GLY A 123 -16.29 -2.69 3.78
CA GLY A 123 -14.90 -3.10 4.05
C GLY A 123 -14.78 -4.34 4.92
N ASN A 124 -15.65 -4.49 5.91
CA ASN A 124 -15.61 -5.57 6.90
C ASN A 124 -16.92 -6.37 6.99
N PHE A 125 -17.87 -6.08 6.10
CA PHE A 125 -19.13 -6.79 5.98
C PHE A 125 -20.01 -6.76 7.23
N LEU A 126 -19.75 -5.88 8.19
CA LEU A 126 -20.68 -5.59 9.28
C LEU A 126 -21.96 -4.98 8.71
N GLY A 127 -23.10 -5.41 9.25
CA GLY A 127 -24.40 -4.85 8.91
C GLY A 127 -24.85 -3.77 9.87
N ALA A 128 -26.09 -3.33 9.69
CA ALA A 128 -26.73 -2.34 10.53
C ALA A 128 -28.25 -2.54 10.51
N GLU A 129 -28.91 -2.20 11.60
CA GLU A 129 -30.37 -2.12 11.68
C GLU A 129 -30.75 -0.72 12.15
N ILE A 130 -31.49 0.01 11.32
CA ILE A 130 -31.93 1.38 11.61
C ILE A 130 -33.44 1.54 11.39
N ASN A 131 -34.05 2.41 12.19
CA ASN A 131 -35.38 2.97 11.97
C ASN A 131 -35.21 4.43 11.55
N PHE A 132 -35.67 4.79 10.36
CA PHE A 132 -35.41 6.10 9.78
C PHE A 132 -36.56 6.58 8.89
N ASP A 133 -36.69 7.89 8.74
CA ASP A 133 -37.69 8.49 7.88
C ASP A 133 -37.43 8.14 6.40
N ASN A 134 -38.41 7.48 5.77
CA ASN A 134 -38.35 7.08 4.37
C ASN A 134 -38.20 8.27 3.41
N GLU A 135 -38.74 9.44 3.76
CA GLU A 135 -38.62 10.65 2.92
C GLU A 135 -37.18 11.19 2.92
N LEU A 136 -36.48 11.06 4.05
CA LEU A 136 -35.11 11.52 4.21
C LEU A 136 -34.06 10.49 3.79
N LEU A 137 -34.43 9.21 3.69
CA LEU A 137 -33.52 8.08 3.49
C LEU A 137 -32.58 8.25 2.29
N LEU A 138 -33.12 8.70 1.16
CA LEU A 138 -32.38 8.95 -0.09
C LEU A 138 -32.10 10.43 -0.33
N SER A 139 -32.54 11.30 0.59
CA SER A 139 -32.37 12.74 0.47
C SER A 139 -30.91 13.14 0.64
N LYS A 140 -30.48 14.14 -0.13
CA LYS A 140 -29.14 14.70 -0.02
C LYS A 140 -29.07 15.61 1.22
N ASN A 141 -28.17 15.31 2.14
CA ASN A 141 -27.93 16.15 3.33
C ASN A 141 -26.44 16.52 3.44
N ILE A 142 -26.02 17.57 2.72
CA ILE A 142 -24.64 18.07 2.77
C ILE A 142 -24.39 18.68 4.14
N GLY A 143 -23.33 18.21 4.82
CA GLY A 143 -23.04 18.54 6.21
C GLY A 143 -23.65 17.56 7.22
N GLY A 144 -24.49 16.63 6.76
CA GLY A 144 -25.05 15.56 7.59
C GLY A 144 -24.04 14.44 7.87
N PHE A 145 -24.26 13.73 8.97
CA PHE A 145 -23.40 12.63 9.39
C PHE A 145 -24.18 11.40 9.83
N LEU A 146 -23.64 10.23 9.50
CA LEU A 146 -23.87 9.00 10.25
C LEU A 146 -22.68 8.76 11.18
N ILE A 147 -22.96 8.47 12.44
CA ILE A 147 -21.98 8.38 13.51
C ILE A 147 -22.17 7.06 14.23
N GLU A 148 -21.10 6.31 14.42
CA GLU A 148 -21.08 5.13 15.28
C GLU A 148 -20.46 5.47 16.63
N SER A 149 -21.16 5.11 17.70
CA SER A 149 -20.68 5.29 19.07
C SER A 149 -20.71 3.99 19.88
N THR A 150 -19.70 3.82 20.72
CA THR A 150 -19.55 2.67 21.63
C THR A 150 -20.51 2.74 22.83
N GLU A 151 -21.10 3.89 23.10
CA GLU A 151 -22.05 4.10 24.18
C GLU A 151 -23.18 5.04 23.77
N LYS A 152 -24.17 5.22 24.64
CA LYS A 152 -25.23 6.20 24.41
C LYS A 152 -24.70 7.61 24.64
N LEU A 153 -24.95 8.50 23.68
CA LEU A 153 -24.53 9.89 23.75
C LEU A 153 -25.68 10.74 24.28
N ASP A 154 -25.42 11.49 25.36
CA ASP A 154 -26.38 12.42 25.94
C ASP A 154 -26.30 13.77 25.22
N THR A 155 -27.11 13.93 24.17
CA THR A 155 -27.16 15.16 23.36
C THR A 155 -28.45 15.25 22.55
N ASP A 156 -28.97 16.47 22.40
CA ASP A 156 -30.08 16.79 21.50
C ASP A 156 -29.63 17.05 20.05
N LEU A 157 -28.32 17.08 19.79
CA LEU A 157 -27.76 17.34 18.46
C LEU A 157 -27.94 16.15 17.52
N LEU A 158 -28.05 14.94 18.07
CA LEU A 158 -28.02 13.68 17.35
C LEU A 158 -29.30 12.89 17.56
N GLN A 159 -29.80 12.29 16.48
CA GLN A 159 -30.88 11.33 16.55
C GLN A 159 -30.30 9.92 16.63
N LEU A 160 -30.60 9.15 17.69
CA LEU A 160 -30.33 7.72 17.70
C LEU A 160 -31.26 7.02 16.71
N ILE A 161 -30.70 6.33 15.72
CA ILE A 161 -31.48 5.70 14.65
C ILE A 161 -31.36 4.18 14.62
N GLY A 162 -30.39 3.59 15.31
CA GLY A 162 -30.24 2.14 15.33
C GLY A 162 -28.92 1.66 15.89
N GLU A 163 -28.48 0.49 15.43
CA GLU A 163 -27.26 -0.16 15.90
C GLU A 163 -26.56 -0.99 14.81
N VAL A 164 -25.26 -1.19 14.98
CA VAL A 164 -24.42 -2.03 14.12
C VAL A 164 -24.70 -3.51 14.41
N LYS A 165 -24.69 -4.35 13.38
CA LYS A 165 -24.98 -5.78 13.47
C LYS A 165 -23.81 -6.61 12.93
N ILE A 166 -23.64 -7.81 13.48
CA ILE A 166 -22.65 -8.77 12.98
C ILE A 166 -23.08 -9.42 11.65
N LYS A 167 -24.40 -9.54 11.41
CA LYS A 167 -24.95 -10.11 10.19
C LYS A 167 -24.65 -9.18 9.01
N SER A 168 -24.21 -9.72 7.88
CA SER A 168 -23.85 -8.95 6.68
C SER A 168 -25.05 -8.45 5.87
N THR A 169 -25.98 -7.79 6.56
CA THR A 169 -27.23 -7.28 6.01
C THR A 169 -27.53 -5.90 6.57
N LEU A 170 -28.11 -5.03 5.74
CA LEU A 170 -28.59 -3.72 6.13
C LEU A 170 -30.10 -3.75 6.23
N LYS A 171 -30.62 -3.55 7.43
CA LYS A 171 -32.04 -3.46 7.68
C LYS A 171 -32.43 -2.00 7.92
N ILE A 172 -33.33 -1.50 7.09
CA ILE A 172 -33.83 -0.12 7.15
C ILE A 172 -35.35 -0.22 7.23
N ASN A 173 -35.93 0.08 8.41
CA ASN A 173 -37.34 -0.16 8.67
C ASN A 173 -37.69 -1.64 8.37
N ASP A 174 -38.60 -1.89 7.42
CA ASP A 174 -39.03 -3.23 6.99
C ASP A 174 -38.22 -3.79 5.81
N LEU A 175 -37.24 -3.05 5.28
CA LEU A 175 -36.42 -3.46 4.13
C LEU A 175 -35.11 -4.09 4.59
N GLU A 176 -34.67 -5.15 3.90
CA GLU A 176 -33.40 -5.83 4.17
C GLU A 176 -32.57 -5.96 2.88
N PHE A 177 -31.29 -5.59 2.96
CA PHE A 177 -30.36 -5.61 1.83
C PHE A 177 -29.11 -6.42 2.18
N ASP A 178 -28.66 -7.25 1.25
CA ASP A 178 -27.41 -7.99 1.36
C ASP A 178 -26.21 -7.08 1.06
N VAL A 179 -25.25 -6.96 1.98
CA VAL A 179 -24.10 -6.05 1.84
C VAL A 179 -23.22 -6.44 0.65
N LYS A 180 -23.05 -7.75 0.39
CA LYS A 180 -22.21 -8.25 -0.70
C LYS A 180 -22.81 -7.88 -2.06
N LYS A 181 -24.12 -8.05 -2.26
CA LYS A 181 -24.81 -7.60 -3.48
C LYS A 181 -24.69 -6.09 -3.70
N LEU A 182 -24.80 -5.30 -2.63
CA LEU A 182 -24.63 -3.85 -2.72
C LEU A 182 -23.19 -3.47 -3.12
N LEU A 183 -22.19 -4.17 -2.58
CA LEU A 183 -20.79 -3.99 -2.96
C LEU A 183 -20.55 -4.34 -4.44
N GLU A 184 -21.08 -5.48 -4.90
CA GLU A 184 -21.01 -5.92 -6.31
C GLU A 184 -21.58 -4.85 -7.26
N VAL A 185 -22.74 -4.28 -6.94
CA VAL A 185 -23.32 -3.18 -7.73
C VAL A 185 -22.41 -1.94 -7.69
N ASN A 186 -21.89 -1.57 -6.50
CA ASN A 186 -21.05 -0.40 -6.33
C ASN A 186 -19.74 -0.48 -7.13
N ILE A 187 -19.11 -1.66 -7.22
CA ILE A 187 -17.89 -1.84 -8.02
C ILE A 187 -18.18 -1.93 -9.52
N SER A 188 -19.30 -2.53 -9.92
CA SER A 188 -19.61 -2.84 -11.33
C SER A 188 -19.61 -1.65 -12.29
N THR A 189 -19.86 -0.44 -11.79
CA THR A 189 -20.03 0.78 -12.60
C THR A 189 -18.86 1.04 -13.55
N PHE A 190 -17.64 0.76 -13.10
CA PHE A 190 -16.43 1.06 -13.86
C PHE A 190 -15.63 -0.17 -14.27
N GLU A 191 -16.11 -1.39 -13.96
CA GLU A 191 -15.36 -2.63 -14.25
C GLU A 191 -15.08 -2.85 -15.74
N SER A 192 -15.97 -2.39 -16.62
CA SER A 192 -15.76 -2.48 -18.07
C SER A 192 -14.64 -1.58 -18.59
N VAL A 193 -14.31 -0.50 -17.86
CA VAL A 193 -13.28 0.49 -18.23
C VAL A 193 -12.00 0.29 -17.42
N PHE A 194 -12.12 -0.06 -16.14
CA PHE A 194 -11.04 -0.21 -15.18
C PHE A 194 -11.12 -1.56 -14.42
N PRO A 195 -11.00 -2.71 -15.12
CA PRO A 195 -11.21 -4.05 -14.53
C PRO A 195 -10.37 -4.32 -13.27
N THR A 196 -10.99 -4.67 -12.15
CA THR A 196 -10.27 -4.95 -10.89
C THR A 196 -9.82 -6.40 -10.76
N ILE A 197 -10.07 -7.23 -11.77
CA ILE A 197 -9.68 -8.64 -11.81
C ILE A 197 -9.05 -8.92 -13.18
N GLU A 198 -8.07 -9.82 -13.23
CA GLU A 198 -7.54 -10.35 -14.47
C GLU A 198 -8.61 -11.05 -15.34
N LYS A 199 -8.34 -11.16 -16.65
CA LYS A 199 -9.23 -11.88 -17.58
C LYS A 199 -9.15 -13.40 -17.42
N GLU A 200 -7.95 -13.91 -17.18
CA GLU A 200 -7.67 -15.34 -17.08
C GLU A 200 -6.83 -15.60 -15.84
N LYS A 201 -7.22 -16.59 -15.04
CA LYS A 201 -6.49 -17.01 -13.83
C LYS A 201 -5.57 -18.18 -14.17
N ILE A 202 -4.27 -18.03 -13.89
CA ILE A 202 -3.30 -19.11 -14.06
C ILE A 202 -3.02 -19.74 -12.70
N ILE A 203 -3.34 -21.02 -12.56
CA ILE A 203 -3.08 -21.80 -11.36
C ILE A 203 -1.90 -22.72 -11.66
N VAL A 204 -0.82 -22.52 -10.90
CA VAL A 204 0.29 -23.45 -10.81
C VAL A 204 0.25 -23.98 -9.39
N SER A 205 0.13 -25.29 -9.22
CA SER A 205 0.16 -25.97 -7.94
C SER A 205 1.09 -27.17 -8.02
N PHE A 206 1.84 -27.42 -6.96
CA PHE A 206 2.71 -28.57 -6.81
C PHE A 206 2.17 -29.43 -5.66
N ASP A 207 2.46 -30.72 -5.69
CA ASP A 207 2.06 -31.64 -4.62
C ASP A 207 2.70 -31.22 -3.28
N ASP A 208 1.92 -31.15 -2.20
CA ASP A 208 2.40 -30.87 -0.85
C ASP A 208 3.43 -31.93 -0.37
N GLN A 209 3.44 -33.12 -0.98
CA GLN A 209 4.44 -34.16 -0.75
C GLN A 209 5.78 -33.91 -1.46
N LEU A 210 5.87 -32.91 -2.35
CA LEU A 210 7.16 -32.39 -2.78
C LEU A 210 7.78 -31.71 -1.56
N GLN A 211 8.49 -32.52 -0.78
CA GLN A 211 9.32 -32.06 0.29
C GLN A 211 10.36 -31.11 -0.30
N GLY A 212 10.25 -29.80 -0.01
CA GLY A 212 11.35 -28.83 -0.13
C GLY A 212 12.44 -29.16 0.89
N ILE A 213 13.04 -30.34 0.76
CA ILE A 213 13.92 -30.97 1.76
C ILE A 213 15.10 -31.60 1.03
N ASP A 214 15.84 -30.83 0.24
CA ASP A 214 17.26 -31.09 0.17
C ASP A 214 18.06 -29.86 0.57
N GLN A 215 18.81 -30.08 1.64
CA GLN A 215 19.31 -29.09 2.57
C GLN A 215 20.75 -28.78 2.22
N LYS A 216 21.05 -27.53 1.85
CA LYS A 216 22.38 -26.98 2.07
C LYS A 216 22.33 -26.12 3.33
N SER A 217 23.06 -26.54 4.36
CA SER A 217 23.31 -25.69 5.51
C SER A 217 23.94 -24.39 5.02
N ILE A 218 23.29 -23.26 5.28
CA ILE A 218 23.91 -21.95 5.01
C ILE A 218 25.08 -21.84 5.97
N ASN A 219 26.29 -21.84 5.43
CA ASN A 219 27.50 -21.59 6.21
C ASN A 219 27.47 -20.13 6.65
N ILE A 220 27.01 -19.91 7.88
CA ILE A 220 27.08 -18.62 8.57
C ILE A 220 28.53 -18.43 9.00
N ILE A 221 29.26 -17.52 8.35
CA ILE A 221 30.61 -17.19 8.78
C ILE A 221 30.46 -16.18 9.92
N THR A 222 30.75 -16.59 11.15
CA THR A 222 30.62 -15.72 12.32
C THR A 222 31.74 -14.68 12.35
N HIS A 223 31.59 -13.60 11.60
CA HIS A 223 32.31 -12.35 11.84
C HIS A 223 31.41 -11.43 12.67
N LYS A 224 31.61 -11.44 14.00
CA LYS A 224 30.93 -10.48 14.88
C LYS A 224 31.48 -9.09 14.62
N ILE A 225 30.67 -8.23 14.02
CA ILE A 225 30.97 -6.83 13.75
C ILE A 225 29.98 -6.01 14.57
N GLY A 226 30.48 -5.12 15.44
CA GLY A 226 29.64 -4.43 16.42
C GLY A 226 28.48 -3.62 15.81
N THR A 227 28.71 -2.93 14.67
CA THR A 227 27.67 -2.17 13.97
C THR A 227 27.86 -2.33 12.47
N PRO A 228 26.98 -3.06 11.76
CA PRO A 228 27.13 -3.27 10.33
C PRO A 228 26.93 -1.95 9.56
N GLN A 229 27.76 -1.79 8.52
CA GLN A 229 27.64 -0.70 7.57
C GLN A 229 26.73 -1.14 6.41
N VAL A 230 25.68 -0.38 6.16
CA VAL A 230 24.75 -0.55 5.05
C VAL A 230 25.10 0.47 3.98
N PHE A 231 25.25 0.02 2.73
CA PHE A 231 25.28 0.90 1.57
C PHE A 231 23.96 0.78 0.80
N ALA A 232 23.29 1.93 0.65
CA ALA A 232 22.03 2.06 -0.08
C ALA A 232 22.24 3.04 -1.27
N PRO A 233 22.67 2.54 -2.44
CA PRO A 233 22.82 3.36 -3.64
C PRO A 233 21.51 4.04 -4.05
N VAL A 234 21.63 5.28 -4.54
CA VAL A 234 20.48 6.10 -5.00
C VAL A 234 20.58 6.27 -6.51
N PHE A 235 19.62 5.75 -7.26
CA PHE A 235 19.56 5.93 -8.70
C PHE A 235 18.66 7.12 -9.06
N PRO A 236 18.94 7.85 -10.16
CA PRO A 236 17.95 8.72 -10.77
C PRO A 236 16.60 7.99 -10.94
N GLY A 237 15.54 8.50 -10.29
CA GLY A 237 14.19 7.96 -10.39
C GLY A 237 13.80 6.91 -9.33
N THR A 238 14.73 6.42 -8.51
CA THR A 238 14.32 5.72 -7.28
C THR A 238 13.60 6.70 -6.34
N ASN A 239 12.70 6.18 -5.50
CA ASN A 239 11.84 7.01 -4.65
C ASN A 239 11.48 6.37 -3.32
N CYS A 240 12.16 5.28 -2.95
CA CYS A 240 11.93 4.55 -1.69
C CYS A 240 13.16 4.51 -0.76
N GLU A 241 14.16 5.36 -1.03
CA GLU A 241 15.48 5.27 -0.41
C GLU A 241 15.43 5.79 1.02
N TYR A 242 14.66 6.85 1.30
CA TYR A 242 14.62 7.44 2.63
C TYR A 242 13.98 6.50 3.64
N GLU A 243 12.86 5.86 3.31
CA GLU A 243 12.22 4.88 4.17
C GLU A 243 13.08 3.62 4.34
N THR A 244 13.75 3.15 3.27
CA THR A 244 14.71 2.03 3.35
C THR A 244 15.86 2.36 4.30
N GLN A 245 16.47 3.53 4.15
CA GLN A 245 17.55 3.99 5.03
C GLN A 245 17.07 4.13 6.49
N ASN A 246 15.88 4.70 6.69
CA ASN A 246 15.31 4.89 8.03
C ASN A 246 14.99 3.56 8.71
N ALA A 247 14.52 2.56 7.96
CA ALA A 247 14.28 1.21 8.49
C ALA A 247 15.58 0.57 9.03
N PHE A 248 16.69 0.66 8.30
CA PHE A 248 17.99 0.18 8.79
C PHE A 248 18.55 1.00 9.97
N ARG A 249 18.43 2.34 9.92
CA ARG A 249 18.88 3.22 11.01
C ARG A 249 18.13 2.94 12.31
N LYS A 250 16.81 2.69 12.23
CA LYS A 250 15.96 2.35 13.38
C LYS A 250 16.45 1.10 14.13
N GLU A 251 17.00 0.14 13.40
CA GLU A 251 17.52 -1.12 13.94
C GLU A 251 19.02 -1.06 14.33
N GLY A 252 19.62 0.14 14.22
CA GLY A 252 20.96 0.45 14.72
C GLY A 252 22.10 0.33 13.70
N ALA A 253 21.81 0.20 12.40
CA ALA A 253 22.86 0.19 11.38
C ALA A 253 23.39 1.60 11.06
N LYS A 254 24.65 1.66 10.60
CA LYS A 254 25.19 2.85 9.95
C LYS A 254 24.84 2.79 8.46
N VAL A 255 24.13 3.79 7.96
CA VAL A 255 23.65 3.78 6.57
C VAL A 255 24.30 4.91 5.79
N GLU A 256 24.97 4.55 4.69
CA GLU A 256 25.51 5.48 3.71
C GLU A 256 24.83 5.33 2.36
N SER A 257 24.64 6.46 1.68
CA SER A 257 23.98 6.55 0.38
C SER A 257 24.71 7.56 -0.48
N LEU A 258 24.85 7.25 -1.76
CA LEU A 258 25.42 8.15 -2.76
C LEU A 258 24.54 8.13 -4.02
N PRO A 259 24.19 9.29 -4.58
CA PRO A 259 23.49 9.35 -5.86
C PRO A 259 24.39 8.89 -7.00
N PHE A 260 23.80 8.18 -7.97
CA PHE A 260 24.45 7.90 -9.25
C PHE A 260 24.33 9.14 -10.14
N VAL A 261 25.44 9.84 -10.36
CA VAL A 261 25.46 11.06 -11.17
C VAL A 261 25.72 10.68 -12.64
N ASN A 262 24.68 10.75 -13.47
CA ASN A 262 24.72 10.35 -14.88
C ASN A 262 24.73 11.53 -15.87
N LEU A 263 25.27 12.68 -15.47
CA LEU A 263 25.31 13.90 -16.32
C LEU A 263 26.35 13.82 -17.45
N SER A 264 27.36 12.97 -17.33
CA SER A 264 28.41 12.76 -18.34
C SER A 264 29.09 11.40 -18.13
N HIS A 265 29.84 10.92 -19.14
CA HIS A 265 30.64 9.69 -19.01
C HIS A 265 31.57 9.70 -17.79
N LYS A 266 32.30 10.80 -17.60
CA LYS A 266 33.19 10.99 -16.44
C LYS A 266 32.43 10.90 -15.11
N SER A 267 31.26 11.53 -15.01
CA SER A 267 30.45 11.50 -13.78
C SER A 267 29.92 10.09 -13.47
N MET A 268 29.63 9.31 -14.51
CA MET A 268 29.22 7.90 -14.35
C MET A 268 30.38 7.05 -13.85
N GLU A 269 31.58 7.21 -14.41
CA GLU A 269 32.79 6.52 -13.95
C GLU A 269 33.10 6.86 -12.48
N GLU A 270 33.11 8.14 -12.12
CA GLU A 270 33.31 8.60 -10.74
C GLU A 270 32.22 8.06 -9.79
N SER A 271 30.97 7.97 -10.24
CA SER A 271 29.87 7.37 -9.46
C SER A 271 30.13 5.89 -9.18
N ILE A 272 30.53 5.14 -10.20
CA ILE A 272 30.85 3.71 -10.07
C ILE A 272 32.04 3.52 -9.13
N GLU A 273 33.12 4.26 -9.28
CA GLU A 273 34.31 4.15 -8.41
C GLU A 273 33.96 4.42 -6.94
N ASN A 274 33.17 5.46 -6.69
CA ASN A 274 32.71 5.79 -5.34
C ASN A 274 31.81 4.70 -4.76
N TRP A 275 30.90 4.15 -5.56
CA TRP A 275 30.03 3.05 -5.13
C TRP A 275 30.82 1.78 -4.84
N VAL A 276 31.78 1.40 -5.69
CA VAL A 276 32.68 0.27 -5.45
C VAL A 276 33.40 0.43 -4.11
N LYS A 277 33.92 1.63 -3.81
CA LYS A 277 34.55 1.92 -2.52
C LYS A 277 33.59 1.73 -1.35
N LYS A 278 32.35 2.20 -1.46
CA LYS A 278 31.33 2.05 -0.42
C LYS A 278 30.88 0.59 -0.24
N ILE A 279 30.71 -0.16 -1.32
CA ILE A 279 30.38 -1.59 -1.29
C ILE A 279 31.45 -2.35 -0.51
N LYS A 280 32.73 -2.12 -0.80
CA LYS A 280 33.87 -2.77 -0.11
C LYS A 280 33.95 -2.45 1.40
N GLN A 281 33.33 -1.37 1.85
CA GLN A 281 33.27 -0.95 3.26
C GLN A 281 32.01 -1.44 3.98
N SER A 282 31.03 -1.97 3.22
CA SER A 282 29.72 -2.36 3.73
C SER A 282 29.62 -3.86 4.01
N GLN A 283 28.72 -4.22 4.91
CA GLN A 283 28.28 -5.60 5.18
C GLN A 283 26.91 -5.89 4.55
N ILE A 284 26.14 -4.82 4.27
CA ILE A 284 24.82 -4.92 3.68
C ILE A 284 24.75 -3.99 2.47
N LEU A 285 24.29 -4.53 1.33
CA LEU A 285 23.97 -3.76 0.13
C LEU A 285 22.46 -3.83 -0.12
N VAL A 286 21.80 -2.69 -0.28
CA VAL A 286 20.35 -2.65 -0.52
C VAL A 286 19.99 -1.81 -1.75
N PHE A 287 19.21 -2.40 -2.65
CA PHE A 287 18.59 -1.69 -3.78
C PHE A 287 17.13 -1.39 -3.43
N SER A 288 16.81 -0.10 -3.36
CA SER A 288 15.49 0.41 -2.97
C SER A 288 14.48 0.34 -4.13
N GLY A 289 13.20 0.50 -3.81
CA GLY A 289 12.13 0.63 -4.80
C GLY A 289 12.09 1.98 -5.53
N GLY A 290 11.20 2.07 -6.52
CA GLY A 290 10.95 3.27 -7.32
C GLY A 290 10.88 2.98 -8.82
N PHE A 291 11.26 3.96 -9.64
CA PHE A 291 11.25 3.88 -11.10
C PHE A 291 12.60 4.35 -11.63
N SER A 292 13.65 3.55 -11.46
CA SER A 292 14.99 3.95 -11.92
C SER A 292 14.97 4.31 -13.41
N ALA A 293 15.46 5.50 -13.75
CA ALA A 293 15.39 6.11 -15.08
C ALA A 293 13.96 6.15 -15.68
N GLY A 294 12.91 6.22 -14.85
CA GLY A 294 11.52 6.17 -15.29
C GLY A 294 11.08 4.81 -15.82
N ASP A 295 11.84 3.74 -15.56
CA ASP A 295 11.69 2.41 -16.17
C ASP A 295 11.82 2.38 -17.71
N GLU A 296 12.43 3.44 -18.28
CA GLU A 296 12.75 3.56 -19.71
C GLU A 296 14.20 3.09 -19.99
N PRO A 297 14.54 2.71 -21.25
CA PRO A 297 13.70 2.68 -22.46
C PRO A 297 12.93 1.36 -22.68
N ASP A 298 13.06 0.37 -21.80
CA ASP A 298 12.66 -1.01 -22.10
C ASP A 298 12.40 -1.82 -20.82
N GLY A 299 11.57 -1.27 -19.94
CA GLY A 299 11.02 -1.94 -18.77
C GLY A 299 11.83 -1.75 -17.47
N SER A 300 11.20 -2.15 -16.36
CA SER A 300 11.67 -1.76 -15.03
C SER A 300 13.08 -2.24 -14.69
N ALA A 301 13.81 -1.40 -13.96
CA ALA A 301 15.15 -1.66 -13.41
C ALA A 301 16.29 -1.85 -14.44
N LYS A 302 16.06 -1.67 -15.74
CA LYS A 302 17.10 -1.85 -16.77
C LYS A 302 18.34 -0.98 -16.54
N PHE A 303 18.16 0.25 -16.07
CA PHE A 303 19.26 1.12 -15.73
C PHE A 303 20.12 0.56 -14.58
N MET A 304 19.49 0.05 -13.52
CA MET A 304 20.22 -0.64 -12.44
C MET A 304 20.97 -1.87 -12.95
N VAL A 305 20.34 -2.67 -13.82
CA VAL A 305 20.96 -3.87 -14.40
C VAL A 305 22.21 -3.51 -15.21
N ASN A 306 22.17 -2.44 -16.00
CA ASN A 306 23.34 -1.97 -16.76
C ASN A 306 24.48 -1.54 -15.85
N VAL A 307 24.18 -0.83 -14.76
CA VAL A 307 25.20 -0.45 -13.76
C VAL A 307 25.76 -1.69 -13.06
N LEU A 308 24.93 -2.66 -12.68
CA LEU A 308 25.38 -3.94 -12.09
C LEU A 308 26.25 -4.75 -13.05
N LYS A 309 25.98 -4.70 -14.36
CA LYS A 309 26.78 -5.40 -15.39
C LYS A 309 28.09 -4.71 -15.75
N ASN A 310 28.32 -3.47 -15.31
CA ASN A 310 29.64 -2.86 -15.42
C ASN A 310 30.67 -3.73 -14.68
N SER A 311 31.85 -3.95 -15.29
CA SER A 311 32.86 -4.87 -14.75
C SER A 311 33.28 -4.51 -13.31
N MET A 312 33.51 -3.23 -13.01
CA MET A 312 33.95 -2.82 -11.67
C MET A 312 32.86 -3.04 -10.62
N MET A 313 31.59 -2.76 -10.97
CA MET A 313 30.45 -3.03 -10.09
C MET A 313 30.26 -4.53 -9.89
N LYS A 314 30.31 -5.30 -10.97
CA LYS A 314 30.16 -6.75 -10.94
C LYS A 314 31.19 -7.38 -10.00
N ASP A 315 32.47 -7.04 -10.20
CA ASP A 315 33.56 -7.57 -9.39
C ASP A 315 33.42 -7.17 -7.91
N ALA A 316 33.01 -5.91 -7.64
CA ALA A 316 32.80 -5.44 -6.28
C ALA A 316 31.63 -6.14 -5.57
N VAL A 317 30.53 -6.41 -6.28
CA VAL A 317 29.37 -7.14 -5.74
C VAL A 317 29.74 -8.61 -5.49
N HIS A 318 30.49 -9.24 -6.39
CA HIS A 318 30.98 -10.61 -6.18
C HIS A 318 31.94 -10.71 -4.99
N GLU A 319 32.92 -9.82 -4.89
CA GLU A 319 33.83 -9.74 -3.72
C GLU A 319 33.04 -9.50 -2.42
N PHE A 320 32.00 -8.67 -2.46
CA PHE A 320 31.11 -8.42 -1.32
C PHE A 320 30.38 -9.69 -0.86
N LEU A 321 29.85 -10.49 -1.79
CA LEU A 321 29.15 -11.74 -1.49
C LEU A 321 30.10 -12.84 -0.97
N GLU A 322 31.32 -12.91 -1.51
CA GLU A 322 32.39 -13.80 -1.03
C GLU A 322 32.77 -13.50 0.42
N LYS A 323 32.75 -12.23 0.82
CA LYS A 323 33.01 -11.76 2.18
C LYS A 323 31.80 -11.79 3.11
N ASP A 324 30.84 -12.66 2.81
CA ASP A 324 29.64 -12.87 3.63
C ASP A 324 28.67 -11.66 3.70
N GLY A 325 28.72 -10.78 2.70
CA GLY A 325 27.79 -9.66 2.59
C GLY A 325 26.34 -10.11 2.35
N LEU A 326 25.39 -9.38 2.93
CA LEU A 326 23.95 -9.58 2.68
C LEU A 326 23.42 -8.57 1.66
N LEU A 327 22.63 -9.06 0.71
CA LEU A 327 22.08 -8.23 -0.36
C LEU A 327 20.55 -8.27 -0.31
N LEU A 328 19.92 -7.09 -0.34
CA LEU A 328 18.46 -6.93 -0.36
C LEU A 328 18.00 -6.12 -1.58
N GLY A 329 16.94 -6.57 -2.24
CA GLY A 329 16.26 -5.82 -3.29
C GLY A 329 14.76 -5.72 -3.01
N ILE A 330 14.22 -4.50 -3.02
CA ILE A 330 12.79 -4.25 -2.78
C ILE A 330 12.17 -3.60 -4.02
N CYS A 331 11.06 -4.17 -4.51
CA CYS A 331 10.33 -3.71 -5.70
C CYS A 331 11.27 -3.52 -6.91
N ASN A 332 11.68 -2.29 -7.22
CA ASN A 332 12.61 -1.99 -8.32
C ASN A 332 14.00 -2.61 -8.11
N GLY A 333 14.45 -2.69 -6.85
CA GLY A 333 15.63 -3.45 -6.48
C GLY A 333 15.47 -4.94 -6.78
N PHE A 334 14.32 -5.56 -6.43
CA PHE A 334 14.08 -6.97 -6.74
C PHE A 334 14.12 -7.25 -8.24
N GLN A 335 13.51 -6.39 -9.05
CA GLN A 335 13.60 -6.44 -10.50
C GLN A 335 15.05 -6.39 -11.00
N ALA A 336 15.87 -5.50 -10.46
CA ALA A 336 17.29 -5.42 -10.80
C ALA A 336 18.03 -6.74 -10.47
N LEU A 337 17.74 -7.34 -9.31
CA LEU A 337 18.37 -8.58 -8.88
C LEU A 337 18.00 -9.77 -9.76
N VAL A 338 16.72 -9.90 -10.12
CA VAL A 338 16.26 -10.95 -11.04
C VAL A 338 16.87 -10.76 -12.42
N LYS A 339 16.72 -9.55 -13.01
CA LYS A 339 17.16 -9.24 -14.37
C LYS A 339 18.70 -9.19 -14.54
N SER A 340 19.47 -9.10 -13.45
CA SER A 340 20.95 -9.21 -13.47
C SER A 340 21.48 -10.62 -13.24
N GLY A 341 20.61 -11.55 -12.82
CA GLY A 341 20.97 -12.93 -12.47
C GLY A 341 21.38 -13.15 -11.01
N LEU A 342 21.52 -12.10 -10.21
CA LEU A 342 21.77 -12.24 -8.77
C LEU A 342 20.68 -13.07 -8.09
N LEU A 343 19.43 -12.95 -8.54
CA LEU A 343 18.34 -13.85 -8.17
C LEU A 343 17.84 -14.62 -9.39
N PRO A 344 17.58 -15.93 -9.25
CA PRO A 344 17.85 -16.78 -8.10
C PRO A 344 19.30 -17.32 -8.02
N PHE A 345 20.18 -16.97 -8.97
CA PHE A 345 21.44 -17.71 -9.20
C PHE A 345 22.60 -17.34 -8.27
N GLY A 346 22.54 -16.21 -7.58
CA GLY A 346 23.60 -15.77 -6.66
C GLY A 346 24.76 -15.01 -7.31
N GLU A 347 24.74 -14.80 -8.63
CA GLU A 347 25.81 -14.14 -9.37
C GLU A 347 25.28 -13.26 -10.51
N ILE A 348 25.96 -12.16 -10.81
CA ILE A 348 25.65 -11.35 -12.00
C ILE A 348 26.09 -12.10 -13.25
N LYS A 349 25.13 -12.49 -14.09
CA LYS A 349 25.36 -13.27 -15.31
C LYS A 349 24.43 -12.85 -16.46
N ASN A 350 24.75 -13.32 -17.66
CA ASN A 350 23.82 -13.24 -18.77
C ASN A 350 22.73 -14.31 -18.59
N LEU A 351 21.50 -13.90 -18.85
CA LEU A 351 20.31 -14.72 -18.69
C LEU A 351 19.88 -15.26 -20.06
N ASP A 352 19.41 -16.50 -20.07
CA ASP A 352 18.74 -17.09 -21.22
C ASP A 352 17.21 -16.91 -21.10
N GLU A 353 16.48 -17.40 -22.10
CA GLU A 353 15.02 -17.32 -22.17
C GLU A 353 14.28 -18.11 -21.09
N ASN A 354 14.96 -19.04 -20.39
CA ASN A 354 14.36 -19.87 -19.34
C ASN A 354 14.55 -19.26 -17.95
N ALA A 355 15.34 -18.19 -17.82
CA ALA A 355 15.55 -17.51 -16.55
C ALA A 355 14.23 -16.90 -16.02
N PRO A 356 13.98 -16.94 -14.70
CA PRO A 356 12.87 -16.21 -14.11
C PRO A 356 12.93 -14.73 -14.43
N THR A 357 11.76 -14.10 -14.50
CA THR A 357 11.64 -12.65 -14.72
C THR A 357 10.47 -12.07 -13.96
N LEU A 358 10.43 -10.74 -13.89
CA LEU A 358 9.28 -9.96 -13.44
C LEU A 358 8.67 -9.25 -14.64
N ALA A 359 7.43 -9.58 -14.95
CA ALA A 359 6.66 -9.05 -16.08
C ALA A 359 5.59 -8.05 -15.62
N HIS A 360 4.94 -7.41 -16.59
CA HIS A 360 3.75 -6.59 -16.33
C HIS A 360 2.68 -7.38 -15.57
N ASN A 361 2.00 -6.70 -14.65
CA ASN A 361 0.87 -7.26 -13.91
C ASN A 361 -0.20 -7.76 -14.91
N ALA A 362 -0.90 -8.85 -14.59
CA ALA A 362 -1.90 -9.45 -15.48
C ALA A 362 -3.03 -8.50 -15.91
N ILE A 363 -3.39 -7.54 -15.05
CA ILE A 363 -4.40 -6.50 -15.33
C ILE A 363 -3.88 -5.33 -16.17
N GLY A 364 -2.60 -5.33 -16.56
CA GLY A 364 -1.99 -4.32 -17.45
C GLY A 364 -1.87 -2.92 -16.86
N ARG A 365 -1.90 -2.77 -15.53
CA ARG A 365 -1.78 -1.47 -14.85
C ARG A 365 -0.92 -1.54 -13.58
N HIS A 366 -0.53 -0.37 -13.10
CA HIS A 366 0.05 -0.21 -11.77
C HIS A 366 -0.93 -0.63 -10.67
N ILE A 367 -0.42 -1.37 -9.69
CA ILE A 367 -1.18 -1.82 -8.52
C ILE A 367 -0.61 -1.11 -7.30
N SER A 368 -1.49 -0.59 -6.45
CA SER A 368 -1.17 -0.02 -5.15
C SER A 368 -2.20 -0.48 -4.13
N GLN A 369 -1.86 -1.50 -3.32
CA GLN A 369 -2.76 -2.08 -2.32
C GLN A 369 -1.99 -2.76 -1.19
N MET A 370 -2.69 -3.16 -0.13
CA MET A 370 -2.16 -4.08 0.88
C MET A 370 -2.39 -5.53 0.47
N VAL A 371 -1.46 -6.40 0.83
CA VAL A 371 -1.51 -7.84 0.56
C VAL A 371 -1.06 -8.62 1.79
N ASN A 372 -1.57 -9.84 1.93
CA ASN A 372 -1.06 -10.78 2.92
C ASN A 372 0.07 -11.60 2.29
N VAL A 373 1.21 -11.63 2.97
CA VAL A 373 2.39 -12.38 2.55
C VAL A 373 2.80 -13.33 3.66
N LYS A 374 2.83 -14.62 3.33
CA LYS A 374 3.31 -15.68 4.21
C LYS A 374 4.80 -15.95 3.97
N VAL A 375 5.59 -16.00 5.03
CA VAL A 375 6.98 -16.49 4.96
C VAL A 375 6.95 -18.02 4.98
N VAL A 376 7.29 -18.64 3.86
CA VAL A 376 7.28 -20.11 3.72
C VAL A 376 8.67 -20.72 3.93
N ASN A 377 9.71 -19.91 3.83
CA ASN A 377 11.08 -20.31 4.14
C ASN A 377 11.84 -19.19 4.89
N ASP A 378 12.40 -19.53 6.04
CA ASP A 378 13.15 -18.62 6.92
C ASP A 378 14.64 -18.93 7.02
N LYS A 379 15.19 -19.76 6.12
CA LYS A 379 16.62 -20.09 6.11
C LYS A 379 17.49 -18.89 5.77
N SER A 380 16.98 -17.97 4.96
CA SER A 380 17.67 -16.71 4.70
C SER A 380 17.87 -15.92 6.00
N PRO A 381 19.06 -15.34 6.24
CA PRO A 381 19.29 -14.46 7.39
C PRO A 381 18.24 -13.36 7.53
N TRP A 382 17.72 -12.84 6.41
CA TRP A 382 16.68 -11.82 6.36
C TRP A 382 15.36 -12.24 7.01
N LEU A 383 15.05 -13.54 7.00
CA LEU A 383 13.73 -14.08 7.38
C LEU A 383 13.78 -15.00 8.60
N LYS A 384 14.97 -15.22 9.18
CA LYS A 384 15.20 -16.10 10.34
C LYS A 384 14.12 -15.97 11.42
N GLY A 385 13.48 -17.09 11.78
CA GLY A 385 12.46 -17.14 12.83
C GLY A 385 11.10 -16.55 12.44
N MET A 386 10.86 -16.36 11.14
CA MET A 386 9.60 -15.84 10.61
C MET A 386 8.76 -16.87 9.86
N LYS A 387 9.21 -18.14 9.76
CA LYS A 387 8.47 -19.20 9.05
C LYS A 387 7.02 -19.31 9.52
N GLU A 388 6.12 -19.53 8.56
CA GLU A 388 4.65 -19.61 8.72
C GLU A 388 3.96 -18.32 9.18
N LYS A 389 4.69 -17.23 9.46
CA LYS A 389 4.07 -15.95 9.81
C LYS A 389 3.51 -15.26 8.58
N ILE A 390 2.36 -14.63 8.75
CA ILE A 390 1.70 -13.80 7.74
C ILE A 390 1.89 -12.33 8.11
N TYR A 391 2.22 -11.54 7.10
CA TYR A 391 2.36 -10.10 7.22
C TYR A 391 1.50 -9.37 6.20
N THR A 392 0.75 -8.36 6.64
CA THR A 392 -0.05 -7.51 5.75
C THR A 392 0.76 -6.27 5.41
N ILE A 393 1.23 -6.18 4.16
CA ILE A 393 2.21 -5.18 3.71
C ILE A 393 1.79 -4.50 2.42
N PRO A 394 2.25 -3.26 2.14
CA PRO A 394 1.92 -2.57 0.89
C PRO A 394 2.72 -3.13 -0.29
N VAL A 395 2.07 -3.20 -1.45
CA VAL A 395 2.71 -3.38 -2.77
C VAL A 395 2.40 -2.18 -3.66
N SER A 396 3.35 -1.80 -4.52
CA SER A 396 3.21 -0.64 -5.41
C SER A 396 4.03 -0.79 -6.69
N HIS A 397 3.51 -1.50 -7.71
CA HIS A 397 4.27 -1.80 -8.93
C HIS A 397 3.39 -1.96 -10.19
N GLY A 398 3.96 -1.69 -11.37
CA GLY A 398 3.40 -2.07 -12.68
C GLY A 398 3.95 -3.38 -13.25
N GLU A 399 5.16 -3.78 -12.82
CA GLU A 399 5.90 -4.96 -13.27
C GLU A 399 6.30 -5.87 -12.10
N GLY A 400 5.32 -6.44 -11.38
CA GLY A 400 5.60 -7.29 -10.23
C GLY A 400 5.37 -8.78 -10.44
N ARG A 401 5.01 -9.20 -11.66
CA ARG A 401 4.54 -10.56 -11.92
C ARG A 401 5.69 -11.53 -12.09
N PHE A 402 5.96 -12.37 -11.09
CA PHE A 402 6.98 -13.41 -11.18
C PHE A 402 6.57 -14.50 -12.17
N MET A 403 7.39 -14.69 -13.21
CA MET A 403 7.17 -15.62 -14.30
C MET A 403 8.41 -16.50 -14.48
N ALA A 404 8.18 -17.81 -14.60
CA ALA A 404 9.19 -18.82 -14.92
C ALA A 404 8.49 -20.08 -15.44
N SER A 405 9.24 -21.00 -16.05
CA SER A 405 8.70 -22.31 -16.42
C SER A 405 8.35 -23.13 -15.17
N ALA A 406 7.40 -24.07 -15.30
CA ALA A 406 6.98 -24.93 -14.19
C ALA A 406 8.17 -25.69 -13.55
N ASN A 407 9.11 -26.18 -14.38
CA ASN A 407 10.32 -26.86 -13.91
C ASN A 407 11.22 -25.93 -13.08
N VAL A 408 11.38 -24.67 -13.48
CA VAL A 408 12.17 -23.70 -12.72
C VAL A 408 11.50 -23.38 -11.39
N ILE A 409 10.17 -23.21 -11.36
CA ILE A 409 9.44 -22.97 -10.10
C ILE A 409 9.57 -24.18 -9.17
N GLU A 410 9.44 -25.40 -9.69
CA GLU A 410 9.62 -26.63 -8.92
C GLU A 410 11.05 -26.73 -8.34
N GLN A 411 12.08 -26.37 -9.12
CA GLN A 411 13.46 -26.31 -8.63
C GLN A 411 13.64 -25.26 -7.53
N LEU A 412 13.08 -24.05 -7.69
CA LEU A 412 13.12 -23.02 -6.66
C LEU A 412 12.44 -23.49 -5.37
N TYR A 413 11.31 -24.18 -5.50
CA TYR A 413 10.59 -24.75 -4.37
C TYR A 413 11.42 -25.84 -3.66
N LYS A 414 11.98 -26.81 -4.41
CA LYS A 414 12.85 -27.87 -3.88
C LYS A 414 14.09 -27.32 -3.18
N ASN A 415 14.72 -26.30 -3.75
CA ASN A 415 15.89 -25.63 -3.18
C ASN A 415 15.54 -24.72 -1.99
N GLY A 416 14.25 -24.51 -1.70
CA GLY A 416 13.81 -23.59 -0.65
C GLY A 416 14.12 -22.12 -0.96
N GLN A 417 14.16 -21.74 -2.24
CA GLN A 417 14.43 -20.38 -2.68
C GLN A 417 13.16 -19.53 -2.78
N ILE A 418 11.98 -20.13 -2.72
CA ILE A 418 10.72 -19.40 -2.53
C ILE A 418 10.65 -19.01 -1.07
N ALA A 419 10.82 -17.71 -0.79
CA ALA A 419 10.89 -17.18 0.56
C ALA A 419 9.51 -16.77 1.08
N THR A 420 8.77 -16.06 0.23
CA THR A 420 7.49 -15.45 0.58
C THR A 420 6.45 -15.63 -0.50
N GLN A 421 5.20 -15.87 -0.10
CA GLN A 421 4.07 -16.08 -1.01
C GLN A 421 2.88 -15.20 -0.64
N TYR A 422 2.17 -14.70 -1.64
CA TYR A 422 0.86 -14.08 -1.50
C TYR A 422 -0.15 -15.12 -1.01
N VAL A 423 -0.94 -14.76 0.01
CA VAL A 423 -1.99 -15.60 0.58
C VAL A 423 -3.30 -14.81 0.73
N ASP A 424 -4.43 -15.51 0.80
CA ASP A 424 -5.72 -14.93 1.17
C ASP A 424 -5.83 -14.68 2.69
N PHE A 425 -7.03 -14.36 3.17
CA PHE A 425 -7.27 -14.12 4.60
C PHE A 425 -7.22 -15.41 5.44
N GLU A 426 -7.45 -16.56 4.81
CA GLU A 426 -7.35 -17.89 5.40
C GLU A 426 -5.92 -18.42 5.42
N GLY A 427 -4.97 -17.70 4.81
CA GLY A 427 -3.56 -18.08 4.74
C GLY A 427 -3.25 -19.11 3.65
N VAL A 428 -4.17 -19.32 2.71
CA VAL A 428 -4.02 -20.21 1.55
C VAL A 428 -3.36 -19.44 0.41
N ILE A 429 -2.50 -20.11 -0.36
CA ILE A 429 -1.76 -19.49 -1.48
C ILE A 429 -2.74 -18.87 -2.47
N ALA A 430 -2.51 -17.59 -2.78
CA ALA A 430 -3.32 -16.84 -3.72
C ALA A 430 -2.74 -16.97 -5.14
N HIS A 431 -3.61 -17.31 -6.10
CA HIS A 431 -3.24 -17.47 -7.52
C HIS A 431 -3.69 -16.31 -8.41
N GLY A 432 -4.34 -15.27 -7.85
CA GLY A 432 -4.85 -14.14 -8.60
C GLY A 432 -5.43 -13.04 -7.70
N MET A 433 -6.01 -12.01 -8.32
CA MET A 433 -6.65 -10.91 -7.58
C MET A 433 -7.79 -11.42 -6.67
N PRO A 434 -8.06 -10.73 -5.55
CA PRO A 434 -7.36 -9.52 -5.08
C PRO A 434 -6.06 -9.82 -4.30
N TYR A 435 -5.86 -11.06 -3.84
CA TYR A 435 -4.83 -11.39 -2.86
C TYR A 435 -3.42 -11.59 -3.45
N ASN A 436 -3.34 -12.07 -4.70
CA ASN A 436 -2.12 -12.06 -5.51
C ASN A 436 -2.31 -11.06 -6.66
N PRO A 437 -1.95 -9.78 -6.45
CA PRO A 437 -2.35 -8.72 -7.37
C PRO A 437 -1.78 -8.80 -8.77
N ASN A 438 -0.53 -9.26 -8.86
CA ASN A 438 0.21 -9.28 -10.11
C ASN A 438 0.03 -10.59 -10.88
N GLN A 439 -0.63 -11.59 -10.28
CA GLN A 439 -0.73 -12.96 -10.78
C GLN A 439 0.65 -13.61 -10.93
N SER A 440 1.52 -13.40 -9.93
CA SER A 440 2.78 -14.13 -9.85
C SER A 440 2.53 -15.62 -9.76
N LEU A 441 3.25 -16.41 -10.55
CA LEU A 441 3.06 -17.86 -10.61
C LEU A 441 3.39 -18.49 -9.25
N PHE A 442 2.58 -19.48 -8.85
CA PHE A 442 2.65 -20.13 -7.53
C PHE A 442 2.63 -19.14 -6.34
N GLY A 443 1.99 -17.98 -6.53
CA GLY A 443 1.87 -16.96 -5.48
C GLY A 443 3.20 -16.34 -5.05
N ILE A 444 4.28 -16.51 -5.79
CA ILE A 444 5.62 -16.03 -5.39
C ILE A 444 5.63 -14.51 -5.23
N GLU A 445 5.95 -14.02 -4.03
CA GLU A 445 6.15 -12.59 -3.74
C GLU A 445 7.63 -12.22 -3.63
N GLY A 446 8.45 -13.16 -3.13
CA GLY A 446 9.87 -12.96 -2.95
C GLY A 446 10.65 -14.26 -2.96
N VAL A 447 11.90 -14.17 -3.42
CA VAL A 447 12.81 -15.31 -3.58
C VAL A 447 14.20 -14.98 -3.05
N THR A 448 14.99 -16.02 -2.79
CA THR A 448 16.39 -15.89 -2.34
C THR A 448 17.35 -16.54 -3.33
N SER A 449 18.64 -16.18 -3.23
CA SER A 449 19.71 -17.00 -3.78
C SER A 449 19.76 -18.36 -3.08
N GLU A 450 20.43 -19.34 -3.68
CA GLU A 450 20.64 -20.65 -3.04
C GLU A 450 21.38 -20.53 -1.70
N SER A 451 22.29 -19.55 -1.59
CA SER A 451 22.98 -19.23 -0.33
C SER A 451 22.11 -18.55 0.72
N GLY A 452 20.91 -18.08 0.37
CA GLY A 452 20.03 -17.29 1.23
C GLY A 452 20.49 -15.85 1.52
N LYS A 453 21.72 -15.45 1.13
CA LYS A 453 22.29 -14.12 1.43
C LYS A 453 21.70 -13.00 0.60
N ILE A 454 21.20 -13.32 -0.60
CA ILE A 454 20.48 -12.39 -1.46
C ILE A 454 18.99 -12.63 -1.28
N TYR A 455 18.24 -11.60 -0.93
CA TYR A 455 16.77 -11.65 -0.84
C TYR A 455 16.16 -10.54 -1.70
N GLY A 456 15.15 -10.92 -2.49
CA GLY A 456 14.38 -9.99 -3.31
C GLY A 456 12.89 -10.17 -3.09
N ARG A 457 12.16 -9.05 -3.01
CA ARG A 457 10.72 -9.03 -2.74
C ARG A 457 10.00 -7.88 -3.43
N MET A 458 8.71 -8.04 -3.73
CA MET A 458 7.88 -6.97 -4.30
C MET A 458 7.21 -6.08 -3.24
N GLY A 459 6.86 -6.62 -2.08
CA GLY A 459 6.23 -5.89 -0.99
C GLY A 459 7.20 -4.95 -0.29
N HIS A 460 6.70 -3.76 0.03
CA HIS A 460 7.47 -2.67 0.64
C HIS A 460 7.38 -2.71 2.17
N THR A 461 8.24 -3.50 2.81
CA THR A 461 8.29 -3.57 4.28
C THR A 461 8.88 -2.33 4.95
N GLU A 462 9.65 -1.55 4.19
CA GLU A 462 10.20 -0.25 4.58
C GLU A 462 9.12 0.83 4.65
N ARG A 463 8.00 0.70 3.93
CA ARG A 463 6.87 1.64 3.94
C ARG A 463 5.98 1.38 5.17
N TYR A 464 6.57 1.45 6.35
CA TYR A 464 5.90 1.21 7.61
C TYR A 464 6.32 2.25 8.64
N SER A 465 5.33 2.86 9.28
CA SER A 465 5.50 3.61 10.52
C SER A 465 4.35 3.32 11.46
N GLU A 466 4.60 3.50 12.75
CA GLU A 466 3.57 3.31 13.77
C GLU A 466 2.40 4.27 13.50
N GLY A 467 1.19 3.70 13.45
CA GLY A 467 -0.03 4.46 13.16
C GLY A 467 -0.30 4.76 11.68
N LEU A 468 0.56 4.34 10.74
CA LEU A 468 0.36 4.58 9.30
C LEU A 468 -0.85 3.84 8.72
N PHE A 469 -1.05 2.60 9.14
CA PHE A 469 -2.07 1.69 8.61
C PHE A 469 -3.21 1.43 9.60
N LYS A 470 -3.62 2.44 10.37
CA LYS A 470 -4.64 2.28 11.44
C LYS A 470 -5.99 1.71 10.96
N ASN A 471 -6.34 1.92 9.70
CA ASN A 471 -7.55 1.39 9.09
C ASN A 471 -7.38 -0.02 8.49
N ILE A 472 -6.23 -0.66 8.74
CA ILE A 472 -5.89 -2.00 8.25
C ILE A 472 -5.38 -2.80 9.45
N PRO A 473 -6.27 -3.40 10.25
CA PRO A 473 -5.93 -3.95 11.56
C PRO A 473 -4.82 -5.00 11.55
N ASP A 474 -4.73 -5.78 10.47
CA ASP A 474 -3.74 -6.85 10.31
C ASP A 474 -2.36 -6.35 9.82
N ALA A 475 -2.27 -5.06 9.43
CA ALA A 475 -1.02 -4.44 8.99
C ALA A 475 0.01 -4.45 10.11
N ASN A 476 1.07 -5.22 9.91
CA ASN A 476 2.12 -5.45 10.89
C ASN A 476 3.51 -5.22 10.28
N TYR A 477 4.48 -4.92 11.15
CA TYR A 477 5.84 -4.65 10.70
C TYR A 477 6.61 -5.93 10.41
N HIS A 478 6.82 -6.23 9.13
CA HIS A 478 7.70 -7.31 8.69
C HIS A 478 9.17 -6.85 8.76
N ASN A 479 9.75 -6.90 9.95
CA ASN A 479 11.06 -6.32 10.27
C ASN A 479 12.25 -7.16 9.78
N ILE A 480 12.40 -7.30 8.46
CA ILE A 480 13.54 -7.99 7.83
C ILE A 480 14.87 -7.25 8.06
N PHE A 481 14.82 -5.94 8.32
CA PHE A 481 15.98 -5.08 8.54
C PHE A 481 16.72 -5.46 9.82
N LYS A 482 15.97 -5.70 10.90
CA LYS A 482 16.50 -6.21 12.17
C LYS A 482 17.25 -7.52 11.97
N ASN A 483 16.65 -8.45 11.24
CA ASN A 483 17.23 -9.76 10.95
C ASN A 483 18.54 -9.65 10.15
N GLY A 484 18.58 -8.80 9.12
CA GLY A 484 19.80 -8.53 8.37
C GLY A 484 20.92 -7.93 9.22
N ILE A 485 20.59 -7.08 10.19
CA ILE A 485 21.56 -6.49 11.12
C ILE A 485 22.04 -7.51 12.15
N ASP A 486 21.13 -8.29 12.73
CA ASP A 486 21.42 -9.28 13.76
C ASP A 486 22.26 -10.44 13.22
N TYR A 487 22.30 -10.64 11.89
CA TYR A 487 23.24 -11.57 11.26
C TYR A 487 24.71 -11.27 11.57
N PHE A 488 25.07 -9.98 11.71
CA PHE A 488 26.45 -9.52 11.94
C PHE A 488 26.80 -9.28 13.40
N LYS A 489 25.84 -9.44 14.33
CA LYS A 489 26.04 -9.27 15.79
C LYS A 489 26.29 -10.62 16.46
#